data_AF-A0A920QCK5-F1
#
_entry.id   AF-A0A920QCK5-F1
#
_cell.length_a   1.000
_cell.length_b   1.000
_cell.length_c   1.000
_cell.angle_alpha   90.00
_cell.angle_beta   90.00
_cell.angle_gamma   90.00
#
_symmetry.space_group_name_H-M   'P 1'
#
loop_
_entity.id
_entity.type
_entity.pdbx_description
1 polymer ?
#
loop_
_entity_poly.entity_id
_entity_poly.type
_entity_poly.pdbx_seq_one_letter_code
_entity_poly.pdbx_strand_id
1 'polypeptide(L)'
;MNKLDTDSDLYKIRHSLAHVLAQAVLEIRPGTKLGFGPPVDNGFYYDFDLEEPLTPEDLPKLEKRMRHIIKSGQVFEREELDQEKHG
;
A
#
# COMPACT_ATOMS: atom_id res chain seq x y z
N MET A 1 -10.91 -21.45 -12.33
CA MET A 1 -10.20 -20.20 -12.64
C MET A 1 -10.90 -19.11 -11.86
N ASN A 2 -10.46 -18.81 -10.63
CA ASN A 2 -11.10 -17.76 -9.82
C ASN A 2 -10.67 -16.41 -10.39
N LYS A 3 -11.60 -15.72 -11.04
CA LYS A 3 -11.45 -14.30 -11.34
C LYS A 3 -11.44 -13.61 -9.98
N LEU A 4 -10.40 -12.82 -9.69
CA LEU A 4 -10.43 -11.86 -8.60
C LEU A 4 -11.64 -10.95 -8.83
N ASP A 5 -12.66 -11.06 -7.98
CA ASP A 5 -13.78 -10.13 -7.98
C ASP A 5 -13.26 -8.77 -7.50
N THR A 6 -12.79 -7.97 -8.45
CA THR A 6 -12.20 -6.64 -8.22
C THR A 6 -13.16 -5.66 -7.56
N ASP A 7 -14.45 -5.97 -7.54
CA ASP A 7 -15.49 -5.16 -6.89
C ASP A 7 -15.88 -5.65 -5.49
N SER A 8 -15.33 -6.80 -5.05
CA SER A 8 -15.58 -7.31 -3.70
C SER A 8 -15.01 -6.36 -2.63
N ASP A 9 -15.71 -6.24 -1.51
CA ASP A 9 -15.26 -5.42 -0.39
C ASP A 9 -13.89 -5.86 0.13
N LEU A 10 -13.61 -7.15 0.08
CA LEU A 10 -12.31 -7.71 0.47
C LEU A 10 -11.18 -7.24 -0.46
N TYR A 11 -11.44 -7.13 -1.77
CA TYR A 11 -10.48 -6.60 -2.73
C TYR A 11 -10.17 -5.12 -2.43
N LYS A 12 -11.21 -4.32 -2.17
CA LYS A 12 -11.07 -2.90 -1.80
C LYS A 12 -10.26 -2.73 -0.51
N ILE A 13 -10.56 -3.52 0.52
CA ILE A 13 -9.81 -3.51 1.79
C ILE A 13 -8.33 -3.86 1.56
N ARG A 14 -8.04 -4.92 0.79
CA ARG A 14 -6.65 -5.32 0.49
C ARG A 14 -5.89 -4.25 -0.28
N HIS A 15 -6.56 -3.57 -1.21
CA HIS A 15 -5.98 -2.45 -1.94
C HIS A 15 -5.68 -1.26 -1.00
N SER A 16 -6.62 -0.89 -0.13
CA SER A 16 -6.38 0.15 0.88
C SER A 16 -5.23 -0.21 1.82
N LEU A 17 -5.11 -1.47 2.23
CA LEU A 17 -3.99 -1.94 3.06
C LEU A 17 -2.64 -1.84 2.34
N ALA A 18 -2.60 -2.06 1.02
CA ALA A 18 -1.39 -1.85 0.22
C ALA A 18 -0.94 -0.38 0.25
N HIS A 19 -1.88 0.58 0.19
CA HIS A 19 -1.56 2.01 0.34
C HIS A 19 -1.06 2.36 1.75
N VAL A 20 -1.68 1.79 2.80
CA VAL A 20 -1.21 1.97 4.18
C VAL A 20 0.22 1.44 4.35
N LEU A 21 0.54 0.30 3.72
CA LEU A 21 1.90 -0.24 3.73
C LEU A 21 2.87 0.73 3.04
N ALA A 22 2.52 1.24 1.86
CA ALA A 22 3.36 2.19 1.13
C ALA A 22 3.65 3.46 1.94
N GLN A 23 2.62 4.03 2.56
CA GLN A 23 2.78 5.20 3.44
C GLN A 23 3.69 4.87 4.63
N ALA A 24 3.48 3.73 5.29
CA ALA A 24 4.30 3.32 6.42
C ALA A 24 5.78 3.14 6.04
N VAL A 25 6.07 2.60 4.85
CA VAL A 25 7.42 2.47 4.33
C VAL A 25 8.03 3.84 4.04
N LEU A 26 7.31 4.75 3.39
CA LEU A 26 7.80 6.10 3.09
C LEU A 26 8.11 6.92 4.35
N GLU A 27 7.34 6.74 5.42
CA GLU A 27 7.58 7.43 6.69
C GLU A 27 8.80 6.87 7.46
N ILE A 28 9.07 5.56 7.34
CA ILE A 28 10.23 4.92 7.99
C ILE A 28 11.50 5.11 7.15
N ARG A 29 11.37 5.08 5.82
CA ARG A 29 12.45 5.22 4.84
C ARG A 29 12.11 6.30 3.81
N PRO A 30 12.29 7.58 4.18
CA PRO A 30 12.07 8.69 3.25
C PRO A 30 13.02 8.55 2.06
N GLY A 31 12.48 8.71 0.84
CA GLY A 31 13.24 8.53 -0.40
C GLY A 31 13.01 7.19 -1.11
N THR A 32 12.31 6.25 -0.47
CA THR A 32 11.86 5.00 -1.12
C THR A 32 11.02 5.32 -2.36
N LYS A 33 11.27 4.64 -3.49
CA LYS A 33 10.39 4.74 -4.66
C LYS A 33 9.37 3.61 -4.65
N LEU A 34 8.12 3.97 -4.94
CA LEU A 34 7.01 3.04 -5.02
C LEU A 34 6.94 2.42 -6.42
N GLY A 35 6.87 1.08 -6.48
CA GLY A 35 6.66 0.34 -7.71
C GLY A 35 5.19 -0.05 -7.89
N PHE A 36 4.90 -1.34 -7.77
CA PHE A 36 3.58 -1.91 -8.00
C PHE A 36 3.02 -2.55 -6.73
N GLY A 37 1.74 -2.31 -6.41
CA GLY A 37 1.11 -2.79 -5.18
C GLY A 37 -0.27 -3.42 -5.38
N PRO A 38 -0.39 -4.54 -6.09
CA PRO A 38 -1.68 -5.13 -6.39
C PRO A 38 -2.18 -6.00 -5.22
N PRO A 39 -3.49 -6.01 -4.96
CA PRO A 39 -4.09 -7.05 -4.14
C PRO A 39 -4.01 -8.40 -4.87
N VAL A 40 -3.84 -9.48 -4.10
CA VAL A 40 -3.79 -10.87 -4.58
C VAL A 40 -4.84 -11.72 -3.85
N ASP A 41 -5.08 -12.95 -4.32
CA ASP A 41 -6.13 -13.84 -3.81
C ASP A 41 -6.13 -14.03 -2.28
N ASN A 42 -4.94 -14.04 -1.67
CA ASN A 42 -4.76 -14.28 -0.23
C ASN A 42 -4.20 -13.07 0.53
N GLY A 43 -4.11 -11.88 -0.07
CA GLY A 43 -3.50 -10.72 0.57
C GLY A 43 -3.17 -9.59 -0.39
N PHE A 44 -2.00 -8.99 -0.22
CA PHE A 44 -1.45 -7.98 -1.11
C PHE A 44 0.08 -8.03 -1.00
N TYR A 45 0.76 -7.49 -2.00
CA TYR A 45 2.19 -7.21 -1.92
C TYR A 45 2.43 -5.80 -2.44
N TYR A 46 3.63 -5.28 -2.19
CA TYR A 46 4.06 -3.99 -2.70
C TYR A 46 5.55 -4.04 -3.02
N ASP A 47 5.90 -3.61 -4.22
CA ASP A 47 7.27 -3.52 -4.68
C ASP A 47 7.86 -2.15 -4.32
N PHE A 48 9.02 -2.16 -3.65
CA PHE A 48 9.73 -0.97 -3.23
C PHE A 48 11.16 -0.96 -3.77
N ASP A 49 11.60 0.17 -4.28
CA ASP A 49 13.01 0.45 -4.54
C ASP A 49 13.58 1.12 -3.28
N LEU A 50 14.27 0.32 -2.47
CA LEU A 50 14.83 0.72 -1.19
C LEU A 50 16.36 0.81 -1.30
N GLU A 51 16.96 1.85 -0.73
CA GLU A 51 18.43 1.96 -0.63
C GLU A 51 19.03 0.83 0.22
N GLU A 52 18.37 0.50 1.33
CA GLU A 52 18.70 -0.64 2.18
C GLU A 52 17.58 -1.68 2.12
N PRO A 53 17.86 -2.99 2.10
CA PRO A 53 16.81 -4.01 2.19
C PRO A 53 16.02 -3.93 3.51
N LEU A 54 14.78 -4.41 3.52
CA LEU A 54 14.05 -4.61 4.78
C LEU A 54 14.59 -5.85 5.50
N THR A 55 14.82 -5.71 6.81
CA THR A 55 15.20 -6.84 7.65
C THR A 55 13.98 -7.37 8.40
N PRO A 56 14.01 -8.63 8.89
CA PRO A 56 12.93 -9.15 9.74
C PRO A 56 12.63 -8.29 10.99
N GLU A 57 13.62 -7.54 11.48
CA GLU A 57 13.50 -6.65 12.64
C GLU A 57 12.74 -5.35 12.33
N ASP A 58 12.61 -4.99 11.05
CA ASP A 58 11.85 -3.83 10.61
C ASP A 58 10.36 -4.15 10.48
N LEU A 59 9.99 -5.41 10.28
CA LEU A 59 8.59 -5.84 10.12
C LEU A 59 7.72 -5.45 11.33
N PRO A 60 8.13 -5.65 12.60
CA PRO A 60 7.34 -5.21 13.74
C PRO A 60 7.16 -3.69 13.81
N LYS A 61 8.17 -2.91 13.39
CA LYS A 61 8.10 -1.45 13.35
C LYS A 61 7.11 -0.99 12.27
N LEU A 62 7.18 -1.62 11.10
CA LEU A 62 6.30 -1.36 9.96
C LEU A 62 4.85 -1.69 10.31
N GLU A 63 4.58 -2.87 10.88
CA GLU A 63 3.24 -3.25 11.32
C GLU A 63 2.68 -2.29 12.37
N LYS A 64 3.50 -1.90 13.36
CA LYS A 64 3.11 -0.91 14.37
C LYS A 64 2.73 0.43 13.73
N ARG A 65 3.48 0.85 12.71
CA ARG A 65 3.19 2.10 12.00
C ARG A 65 1.92 2.01 11.16
N MET A 66 1.73 0.91 10.43
CA MET A 66 0.48 0.64 9.70
C MET A 66 -0.73 0.67 10.63
N ARG A 67 -0.66 0.02 11.81
CA ARG A 67 -1.73 0.06 12.81
C ARG A 67 -2.01 1.47 13.31
N HIS A 68 -0.99 2.31 13.42
CA HIS A 68 -1.16 3.72 13.81
C HIS A 68 -1.87 4.52 12.72
N ILE A 69 -1.50 4.34 11.44
CA ILE A 69 -2.16 4.97 10.30
C ILE A 69 -3.63 4.54 10.21
N ILE A 70 -3.94 3.25 10.40
CA ILE A 70 -5.33 2.77 10.42
C ILE A 70 -6.12 3.44 11.56
N LYS A 71 -5.50 3.58 12.74
CA LYS A 71 -6.14 4.22 13.91
C LYS A 71 -6.32 5.72 13.77
N SER A 72 -5.57 6.40 12.91
CA SER A 72 -5.77 7.84 12.70
C SER A 72 -7.03 8.16 11.91
N GLY A 73 -7.69 7.15 11.32
CA GLY A 73 -8.99 7.32 10.66
C GLY A 73 -8.93 8.21 9.44
N GLN A 74 -7.82 8.18 8.68
CA GLN A 74 -7.65 8.96 7.47
C GLN A 74 -8.77 8.66 6.47
N VAL A 75 -9.34 9.72 5.89
CA VAL A 75 -10.32 9.62 4.83
C VAL A 75 -9.58 9.38 3.52
N PHE A 76 -9.89 8.26 2.85
CA PHE A 76 -9.37 7.99 1.52
C PHE A 76 -10.26 8.71 0.50
N GLU A 77 -9.69 9.69 -0.20
CA GLU A 77 -10.32 10.34 -1.34
C GLU A 77 -9.79 9.71 -2.64
N ARG A 78 -10.70 9.34 -3.55
CA ARG A 78 -10.36 8.86 -4.89
C ARG A 78 -10.71 9.96 -5.88
N GLU A 79 -9.71 10.42 -6.61
CA GLU A 79 -9.89 11.29 -7.77
C GLU A 79 -9.54 10.49 -9.03
N GLU A 80 -10.44 10.48 -10.02
CA GLU A 80 -10.13 9.98 -11.35
C GLU A 80 -9.54 11.13 -12.16
N LEU A 81 -8.24 11.03 -12.43
CA LEU A 81 -7.54 12.01 -13.25
C LEU A 81 -7.54 11.53 -14.70
N ASP A 82 -8.09 12.36 -15.60
CA ASP A 82 -7.96 12.15 -17.04
C ASP A 82 -6.49 12.31 -17.46
N GLN A 83 -6.00 11.38 -18.29
CA GLN A 83 -4.61 11.33 -18.75
C GLN A 83 -4.16 12.57 -19.54
N GLU A 84 -5.05 13.49 -19.90
CA GLU A 84 -4.75 14.69 -20.72
C GLU A 84 -4.08 15.85 -19.97
N LYS A 85 -3.90 15.80 -18.65
CA LYS A 85 -3.37 16.95 -17.88
C LYS A 85 -1.85 16.97 -17.57
N HIS A 86 -1.05 16.07 -18.15
CA HIS A 86 0.42 16.17 -18.08
C HIS A 86 1.07 15.81 -19.42
N GLY A 87 1.22 16.82 -20.28
CA GLY A 87 2.20 16.91 -21.35
C GLY A 87 3.06 18.14 -21.14
#